data_AF-V5G3G2-F1
#
_entry.id   AF-V5G3G2-F1
#
_cell.length_a   1.000
_cell.length_b   1.000
_cell.length_c   1.000
_cell.angle_alpha   90.00
_cell.angle_beta   90.00
_cell.angle_gamma   90.00
#
_symmetry.space_group_name_H-M   'P 1'
#
loop_
_entity.id
_entity.type
_entity.pdbx_description
1 polymer ?
#
loop_
_entity_poly.entity_id
_entity_poly.type
_entity_poly.pdbx_seq_one_letter_code
_entity_poly.pdbx_strand_id
1 'polypeptide(L)'
;MAPQDILFTRCASNSSAGLFTSGKGARGTPLTREDLLAEFRSHMVLGEKRPLTALVSVSDRIVDTLSRALSKCRKGESADQIWIAFIGVPNSETSIYHHAEVLAEELEERNPGRFRHEYVFEWIIPEGYILHQVSLQTLINRGFNIGRYINDDTATLKQNIAMDYLYPPEDGYGIGLSLGPMARCFGARAPQREIIDRIIHECSYVLSVSHMGHYARVRYGSRDGPEHTVDFGYFCDQERGIDQALEWWLADSELCLDLKRHNEWVNDMEYYMEQEWSHYCIDVYEDAGSGLNPVFVTRRQEIEKRHEDIRAEIELAATELGL
;
A
#
# COMPACT_ATOMS: atom_id res chain seq x y z
N MET A 1 16.18 -7.36 -3.47
CA MET A 1 15.96 -6.34 -2.43
C MET A 1 17.21 -6.22 -1.57
N ALA A 2 17.62 -4.99 -1.26
CA ALA A 2 18.70 -4.68 -0.32
C ALA A 2 18.24 -4.96 1.14
N PRO A 3 19.09 -4.80 2.19
CA PRO A 3 18.78 -5.22 3.56
C PRO A 3 17.47 -4.61 4.08
N GLN A 4 16.49 -5.48 4.34
CA GLN A 4 15.10 -5.26 4.80
C GLN A 4 14.70 -3.81 5.11
N ASP A 5 14.06 -3.13 4.17
CA ASP A 5 13.34 -1.89 4.45
C ASP A 5 12.14 -2.18 5.40
N ILE A 6 11.82 -1.23 6.27
CA ILE A 6 10.60 -1.30 7.08
C ILE A 6 9.44 -0.92 6.19
N LEU A 7 8.53 -1.87 5.97
CA LEU A 7 7.29 -1.62 5.25
C LEU A 7 6.23 -1.04 6.21
N PHE A 8 5.60 0.04 5.81
CA PHE A 8 4.37 0.56 6.42
C PHE A 8 3.25 0.55 5.40
N THR A 9 2.02 0.62 5.90
CA THR A 9 0.81 0.73 5.12
C THR A 9 -0.03 1.89 5.63
N ARG A 10 -0.72 2.59 4.73
CA ARG A 10 -1.63 3.68 5.07
C ARG A 10 -2.90 3.60 4.26
N CYS A 11 -4.03 3.71 4.95
CA CYS A 11 -5.31 3.98 4.32
C CYS A 11 -5.50 5.50 4.26
N ALA A 12 -5.67 6.04 3.07
CA ALA A 12 -5.89 7.47 2.82
C ALA A 12 -7.14 7.67 1.95
N SER A 13 -7.76 8.84 2.06
CA SER A 13 -8.85 9.27 1.18
C SER A 13 -9.01 10.78 1.26
N ASN A 14 -9.84 11.38 0.41
CA ASN A 14 -10.10 12.83 0.43
C ASN A 14 -10.68 13.34 1.76
N SER A 15 -11.31 12.47 2.56
CA SER A 15 -11.77 12.81 3.91
C SER A 15 -10.66 12.75 4.98
N SER A 16 -9.51 12.17 4.63
CA SER A 16 -8.35 12.07 5.50
C SER A 16 -7.57 13.37 5.45
N ALA A 17 -6.94 13.76 6.56
CA ALA A 17 -6.04 14.90 6.57
C ALA A 17 -4.88 14.65 5.57
N GLY A 18 -4.90 15.42 4.47
CA GLY A 18 -3.78 15.61 3.54
C GLY A 18 -3.34 14.43 2.67
N LEU A 19 -4.07 13.32 2.59
CA LEU A 19 -3.63 12.05 1.96
C LEU A 19 -2.29 11.56 2.52
N PHE A 20 -1.16 12.02 1.99
CA PHE A 20 0.21 11.74 2.46
C PHE A 20 0.86 12.92 3.21
N THR A 21 0.16 14.04 3.29
CA THR A 21 0.56 15.26 4.00
C THR A 21 -0.23 15.40 5.30
N SER A 22 0.31 16.17 6.24
CA SER A 22 -0.33 16.41 7.53
C SER A 22 -1.50 17.38 7.40
N GLY A 23 -2.35 17.44 8.43
CA GLY A 23 -3.44 18.42 8.48
C GLY A 23 -2.96 19.87 8.51
N LYS A 24 -1.72 20.11 8.94
CA LYS A 24 -1.09 21.44 8.95
C LYS A 24 -0.34 21.78 7.65
N GLY A 25 -0.31 20.87 6.68
CA GLY A 25 0.35 21.04 5.39
C GLY A 25 1.60 20.17 5.22
N ALA A 26 2.30 20.36 4.10
CA ALA A 26 3.39 19.50 3.65
C ALA A 26 4.80 19.94 4.11
N ARG A 27 4.93 21.08 4.81
CA ARG A 27 6.23 21.68 5.15
C ARG A 27 6.23 22.24 6.55
N GLY A 28 7.33 21.99 7.25
CA GLY A 28 7.69 22.61 8.52
C GLY A 28 9.11 22.21 8.89
N THR A 29 9.66 22.87 9.92
CA THR A 29 10.92 22.41 10.52
C THR A 29 10.68 21.10 11.28
N PRO A 30 11.69 20.22 11.40
CA PRO A 30 11.60 19.08 12.32
C PRO A 30 11.12 19.53 13.70
N LEU A 31 10.14 18.81 14.24
CA LEU A 31 9.54 19.14 15.52
C LEU A 31 10.56 18.92 16.63
N THR A 32 10.58 19.83 17.60
CA THR A 32 11.28 19.56 18.86
C THR A 32 10.58 18.42 19.59
N ARG A 33 11.24 17.80 20.57
CA ARG A 33 10.61 16.71 21.35
C ARG A 33 9.32 17.18 22.03
N GLU A 34 9.31 18.40 22.58
CA GLU A 34 8.15 18.99 23.23
C GLU A 34 7.00 19.23 22.24
N ASP A 35 7.32 19.77 21.05
CA ASP A 35 6.32 20.00 20.00
C ASP A 35 5.74 18.68 19.47
N LEU A 36 6.59 17.66 19.26
CA LEU A 36 6.16 16.33 18.82
C LEU A 36 5.18 15.70 19.81
N LEU A 37 5.47 15.77 21.12
CA LEU A 37 4.57 15.27 22.16
C LEU A 37 3.26 16.08 22.23
N ALA A 38 3.32 17.40 22.00
CA ALA A 38 2.13 18.23 21.93
C ALA A 38 1.24 17.88 20.71
N GLU A 39 1.83 17.75 19.53
CA GLU A 39 1.16 17.30 18.31
C GLU A 39 0.57 15.90 18.48
N PHE A 40 1.31 14.99 19.11
CA PHE A 40 0.83 13.64 19.34
C PHE A 40 -0.32 13.60 20.36
N ARG A 41 -0.27 14.42 21.42
CA ARG A 41 -1.41 14.59 22.35
C ARG A 41 -2.68 15.03 21.62
N SER A 42 -2.55 15.97 20.69
CA SER A 42 -3.64 16.39 19.80
C SER A 42 -4.07 15.28 18.85
N HIS A 43 -3.12 14.50 18.32
CA HIS A 43 -3.36 13.37 17.43
C HIS A 43 -4.18 12.27 18.10
N MET A 44 -4.00 12.02 19.39
CA MET A 44 -4.74 11.00 20.14
C MET A 44 -6.24 11.31 20.32
N VAL A 45 -6.67 12.55 20.09
CA VAL A 45 -8.08 12.95 20.22
C VAL A 45 -8.90 12.35 19.06
N LEU A 46 -9.92 11.56 19.40
CA LEU A 46 -10.83 10.93 18.44
C LEU A 46 -12.07 11.82 18.18
N GLY A 47 -12.61 11.76 16.96
CA GLY A 47 -13.91 12.36 16.60
C GLY A 47 -13.84 13.57 15.66
N GLU A 48 -15.00 14.16 15.36
CA GLU A 48 -15.17 15.23 14.36
C GLU A 48 -14.46 16.55 14.72
N LYS A 49 -14.15 16.76 15.99
CA LYS A 49 -13.42 17.95 16.47
C LYS A 49 -11.92 17.71 16.62
N ARG A 50 -11.37 16.72 15.92
CA ARG A 50 -9.93 16.43 15.98
C ARG A 50 -9.14 17.64 15.46
N PRO A 51 -8.22 18.20 16.26
CA PRO A 51 -7.35 19.28 15.79
C PRO A 51 -6.48 18.78 14.63
N LEU A 52 -6.21 19.68 13.68
CA LEU A 52 -5.22 19.40 12.64
C LEU A 52 -3.84 19.28 13.30
N THR A 53 -3.12 18.21 12.97
CA THR A 53 -1.78 17.95 13.48
C THR A 53 -0.75 18.02 12.37
N ALA A 54 0.52 18.17 12.76
CA ALA A 54 1.68 18.01 11.89
C ALA A 54 2.07 16.54 11.69
N LEU A 55 1.21 15.57 12.02
CA LEU A 55 1.55 14.15 12.03
C LEU A 55 0.77 13.36 10.97
N VAL A 56 1.45 12.43 10.30
CA VAL A 56 0.90 11.52 9.31
C VAL A 56 1.04 10.09 9.82
N SER A 57 -0.10 9.47 10.18
CA SER A 57 -0.16 8.13 10.75
C SER A 57 -0.04 7.02 9.69
N VAL A 58 0.77 6.01 9.97
CA VAL A 58 0.88 4.78 9.18
C VAL A 58 0.80 3.58 10.11
N SER A 59 0.66 2.39 9.54
CA SER A 59 0.63 1.14 10.30
C SER A 59 1.61 0.12 9.77
N ASP A 60 2.25 -0.61 10.67
CA ASP A 60 3.02 -1.80 10.30
C ASP A 60 2.13 -3.03 10.05
N ARG A 61 0.81 -2.91 10.26
CA ARG A 61 -0.15 -3.99 10.06
C ARG A 61 -1.09 -3.76 8.88
N ILE A 62 -1.02 -4.64 7.89
CA ILE A 62 -1.85 -4.52 6.68
C ILE A 62 -3.32 -4.75 6.99
N VAL A 63 -3.64 -5.64 7.94
CA VAL A 63 -5.04 -5.91 8.30
C VAL A 63 -5.68 -4.70 8.97
N ASP A 64 -4.91 -3.91 9.73
CA ASP A 64 -5.40 -2.65 10.30
C ASP A 64 -5.68 -1.62 9.19
N THR A 65 -4.83 -1.56 8.16
CA THR A 65 -5.04 -0.71 6.99
C THR A 65 -6.27 -1.13 6.17
N LEU A 66 -6.46 -2.42 5.92
CA LEU A 66 -7.66 -2.96 5.25
C LEU A 66 -8.93 -2.69 6.07
N SER A 67 -8.90 -2.91 7.38
CA SER A 67 -10.04 -2.63 8.25
C SER A 67 -10.41 -1.14 8.23
N ARG A 68 -9.43 -0.23 8.22
CA ARG A 68 -9.69 1.21 8.06
C ARG A 68 -10.31 1.54 6.69
N ALA A 69 -9.82 0.94 5.61
CA ALA A 69 -10.37 1.13 4.26
C ALA A 69 -11.84 0.66 4.18
N LEU A 70 -12.12 -0.55 4.68
CA LEU A 70 -13.47 -1.09 4.75
C LEU A 70 -14.38 -0.22 5.64
N SER A 71 -13.89 0.24 6.79
CA SER A 71 -14.66 1.13 7.65
C SER A 71 -14.98 2.48 6.98
N LYS A 72 -14.11 3.02 6.11
CA LYS A 72 -14.39 4.24 5.35
C LYS A 72 -15.47 3.98 4.31
N CYS A 73 -15.36 2.89 3.56
CA CYS A 73 -16.38 2.48 2.60
C CYS A 73 -17.75 2.26 3.27
N ARG A 74 -17.78 1.60 4.44
CA ARG A 74 -19.00 1.42 5.24
C ARG A 74 -19.63 2.74 5.70
N LYS A 75 -18.82 3.80 5.88
CA LYS A 75 -19.29 5.15 6.22
C LYS A 75 -19.76 5.96 5.01
N GLY A 76 -19.77 5.36 3.81
CA GLY A 76 -20.26 5.97 2.58
C GLY A 76 -19.18 6.67 1.75
N GLU A 77 -17.89 6.55 2.11
CA GLU A 77 -16.82 7.01 1.23
C GLU A 77 -16.74 6.10 -0.02
N SER A 78 -16.56 6.71 -1.19
CA SER A 78 -16.48 5.96 -2.45
C SER A 78 -15.17 5.17 -2.54
N ALA A 79 -15.24 3.94 -3.05
CA ALA A 79 -14.10 3.02 -3.05
C ALA A 79 -12.93 3.47 -3.94
N ASP A 80 -13.21 4.23 -5.00
CA ASP A 80 -12.21 4.86 -5.88
C ASP A 80 -11.48 6.03 -5.20
N GLN A 81 -12.05 6.58 -4.13
CA GLN A 81 -11.43 7.65 -3.33
C GLN A 81 -10.66 7.13 -2.12
N ILE A 82 -10.73 5.83 -1.82
CA ILE A 82 -10.03 5.19 -0.71
C ILE A 82 -8.78 4.51 -1.27
N TRP A 83 -7.62 4.94 -0.80
CA TRP A 83 -6.32 4.46 -1.26
C TRP A 83 -5.63 3.67 -0.16
N ILE A 84 -4.93 2.61 -0.56
CA ILE A 84 -3.99 1.85 0.26
C ILE A 84 -2.61 2.11 -0.30
N ALA A 85 -1.74 2.70 0.51
CA ALA A 85 -0.36 2.96 0.15
C ALA A 85 0.59 2.04 0.90
N PHE A 86 1.63 1.58 0.20
CA PHE A 86 2.76 0.83 0.72
C PHE A 86 3.97 1.75 0.77
N ILE A 87 4.62 1.82 1.94
CA ILE A 87 5.67 2.79 2.22
C ILE A 87 6.90 2.04 2.72
N GLY A 88 8.00 2.08 1.97
CA GLY A 88 9.25 1.41 2.31
C GLY A 88 10.26 2.41 2.85
N VAL A 89 10.64 2.27 4.12
CA VAL A 89 11.65 3.11 4.75
C VAL A 89 12.93 2.30 4.97
N PRO A 90 14.08 2.74 4.47
CA PRO A 90 15.35 2.08 4.76
C PRO A 90 15.62 1.97 6.26
N ASN A 91 16.09 0.81 6.72
CA ASN A 91 16.47 0.59 8.13
C ASN A 91 17.51 1.59 8.66
N SER A 92 18.29 2.22 7.77
CA SER A 92 19.25 3.27 8.13
C SER A 92 18.62 4.60 8.49
N GLU A 93 17.32 4.80 8.21
CA GLU A 93 16.63 6.09 8.27
C GLU A 93 15.49 6.10 9.30
N THR A 94 15.72 5.52 10.48
CA THR A 94 14.70 5.44 11.54
C THR A 94 14.33 6.80 12.18
N SER A 95 15.07 7.87 11.88
CA SER A 95 14.82 9.21 12.44
C SER A 95 13.65 9.95 11.77
N ILE A 96 13.10 9.44 10.66
CA ILE A 96 12.07 10.14 9.88
C ILE A 96 10.63 9.88 10.38
N TYR A 97 10.47 8.91 11.28
CA TYR A 97 9.19 8.52 11.85
C TYR A 97 9.35 8.19 13.34
N HIS A 98 8.23 8.16 14.07
CA HIS A 98 8.20 7.87 15.49
C HIS A 98 7.23 6.74 15.80
N HIS A 99 7.60 5.86 16.73
CA HIS A 99 6.71 4.80 17.21
C HIS A 99 5.65 5.39 18.16
N ALA A 100 4.37 5.30 17.79
CA ALA A 100 3.30 6.00 18.50
C ALA A 100 3.09 5.48 19.93
N GLU A 101 3.33 4.20 20.20
CA GLU A 101 3.30 3.65 21.58
C GLU A 101 4.33 4.33 22.48
N VAL A 102 5.55 4.60 21.99
CA VAL A 102 6.60 5.26 22.78
C VAL A 102 6.21 6.71 23.09
N LEU A 103 5.64 7.42 22.11
CA LEU A 103 5.10 8.76 22.35
C LEU A 103 3.96 8.75 23.38
N ALA A 104 3.11 7.73 23.35
CA ALA A 104 2.00 7.56 24.30
C ALA A 104 2.50 7.23 25.72
N GLU A 105 3.53 6.41 25.85
CA GLU A 105 4.18 6.09 27.13
C GLU A 105 4.78 7.35 27.76
N GLU A 106 5.47 8.18 26.99
CA GLU A 106 6.04 9.45 27.48
C GLU A 106 4.98 10.48 27.87
N LEU A 107 3.78 10.38 27.31
CA LEU A 107 2.63 11.20 27.70
C LEU A 107 1.87 10.61 28.89
N GLU A 108 2.33 9.50 29.47
CA GLU A 108 1.66 8.77 30.56
C GLU A 108 0.22 8.36 30.20
N GLU A 109 -0.01 8.02 28.92
CA GLU A 109 -1.32 7.56 28.45
C GLU A 109 -1.71 6.27 29.18
N ARG A 110 -2.98 6.14 29.57
CA ARG A 110 -3.46 4.99 30.37
C ARG A 110 -3.27 3.63 29.68
N ASN A 111 -3.33 3.61 28.34
CA ASN A 111 -3.19 2.40 27.55
C ASN A 111 -2.34 2.68 26.29
N PRO A 112 -1.01 2.79 26.41
CA PRO A 112 -0.13 3.08 25.28
C PRO A 112 -0.18 1.97 24.22
N GLY A 113 -0.39 0.72 24.64
CA GLY A 113 -0.43 -0.45 23.77
C GLY A 113 -1.51 -0.43 22.69
N ARG A 114 -2.49 0.49 22.77
CA ARG A 114 -3.43 0.72 21.65
C ARG A 114 -2.75 1.30 20.40
N PHE A 115 -1.55 1.86 20.54
CA PHE A 115 -0.75 2.47 19.46
C PHE A 115 0.43 1.60 19.01
N ARG A 116 0.51 0.35 19.47
CA ARG A 116 1.62 -0.57 19.18
C ARG A 116 1.93 -0.78 17.70
N HIS A 117 0.92 -0.60 16.85
CA HIS A 117 1.00 -0.81 15.41
C HIS A 117 0.87 0.48 14.61
N GLU A 118 1.03 1.62 15.29
CA GLU A 118 0.96 2.94 14.71
C GLU A 118 2.34 3.61 14.76
N TYR A 119 2.71 4.20 13.63
CA TYR A 119 3.89 5.04 13.49
C TYR A 119 3.46 6.38 12.90
N VAL A 120 4.17 7.45 13.24
CA VAL A 120 3.84 8.80 12.77
C VAL A 120 5.04 9.44 12.09
N PHE A 121 4.81 9.97 10.89
CA PHE A 121 5.74 10.85 10.18
C PHE A 121 5.41 12.31 10.52
N GLU A 122 6.42 13.17 10.50
CA GLU A 122 6.23 14.61 10.61
C GLU A 122 5.95 15.22 9.23
N TRP A 123 4.95 16.08 9.15
CA TRP A 123 4.54 16.91 8.00
C TRP A 123 4.07 16.16 6.74
N ILE A 124 4.84 15.20 6.25
CA ILE A 124 4.58 14.49 4.99
C ILE A 124 5.30 13.14 5.01
N ILE A 125 4.72 12.14 4.34
CA ILE A 125 5.44 10.93 3.93
C ILE A 125 6.18 11.26 2.62
N PRO A 126 7.53 11.28 2.60
CA PRO A 126 8.27 11.59 1.38
C PRO A 126 7.91 10.66 0.21
N GLU A 127 7.72 11.24 -0.97
CA GLU A 127 7.30 10.51 -2.18
C GLU A 127 8.24 9.36 -2.54
N GLY A 128 9.55 9.54 -2.30
CA GLY A 128 10.56 8.51 -2.55
C GLY A 128 10.44 7.25 -1.71
N TYR A 129 9.65 7.26 -0.62
CA TYR A 129 9.38 6.05 0.16
C TYR A 129 8.07 5.37 -0.23
N ILE A 130 7.24 5.98 -1.07
CA ILE A 130 5.99 5.38 -1.50
C ILE A 130 6.32 4.34 -2.57
N LEU A 131 6.23 3.06 -2.20
CA LEU A 131 6.52 1.94 -3.10
C LEU A 131 5.38 1.70 -4.08
N HIS A 132 4.15 1.76 -3.58
CA HIS A 132 2.96 1.45 -4.37
C HIS A 132 1.71 2.07 -3.75
N GLN A 133 0.71 2.37 -4.59
CA GLN A 133 -0.60 2.84 -4.18
C GLN A 133 -1.67 2.14 -5.00
N VAL A 134 -2.76 1.78 -4.36
CA VAL A 134 -3.88 1.12 -5.03
C VAL A 134 -5.20 1.56 -4.40
N SER A 135 -6.19 1.88 -5.23
CA SER A 135 -7.51 2.23 -4.72
C SER A 135 -8.26 0.99 -4.24
N LEU A 136 -9.18 1.16 -3.30
CA LEU A 136 -10.05 0.08 -2.84
C LEU A 136 -10.93 -0.44 -3.99
N GLN A 137 -11.36 0.43 -4.91
CA GLN A 137 -12.08 0.02 -6.12
C GLN A 137 -11.22 -0.88 -7.02
N THR A 138 -9.95 -0.56 -7.19
CA THR A 138 -9.01 -1.40 -7.96
C THR A 138 -8.84 -2.78 -7.31
N LEU A 139 -8.76 -2.86 -5.98
CA LEU A 139 -8.77 -4.14 -5.26
C LEU A 139 -10.03 -4.96 -5.58
N ILE A 140 -11.22 -4.34 -5.54
CA ILE A 140 -12.50 -5.00 -5.88
C ILE A 140 -12.47 -5.53 -7.30
N ASN A 141 -12.05 -4.70 -8.25
CA ASN A 141 -12.01 -5.04 -9.67
C ASN A 141 -11.08 -6.25 -9.92
N ARG A 142 -10.03 -6.39 -9.10
CA ARG A 142 -9.09 -7.53 -9.14
C ARG A 142 -9.50 -8.72 -8.26
N GLY A 143 -10.72 -8.72 -7.73
CA GLY A 143 -11.30 -9.87 -7.04
C GLY A 143 -11.27 -9.82 -5.51
N PHE A 144 -10.88 -8.71 -4.89
CA PHE A 144 -10.96 -8.57 -3.43
C PHE A 144 -12.42 -8.52 -2.97
N ASN A 145 -12.83 -9.51 -2.16
CA ASN A 145 -14.23 -9.68 -1.75
C ASN A 145 -14.63 -8.73 -0.61
N ILE A 146 -14.91 -7.47 -0.93
CA ILE A 146 -15.36 -6.51 0.09
C ILE A 146 -16.64 -6.95 0.78
N GLY A 147 -17.59 -7.56 0.05
CA GLY A 147 -18.87 -8.00 0.63
C GLY A 147 -18.70 -8.98 1.80
N ARG A 148 -17.64 -9.80 1.74
CA ARG A 148 -17.27 -10.73 2.82
C ARG A 148 -16.79 -10.03 4.09
N TYR A 149 -16.11 -8.88 3.95
CA TYR A 149 -15.32 -8.26 5.02
C TYR A 149 -15.84 -6.89 5.49
N ILE A 150 -16.77 -6.25 4.77
CA ILE A 150 -17.16 -4.84 4.97
C ILE A 150 -17.67 -4.52 6.38
N ASN A 151 -18.24 -5.51 7.08
CA ASN A 151 -18.80 -5.34 8.41
C ASN A 151 -17.82 -5.70 9.53
N ASP A 152 -16.65 -6.25 9.20
CA ASP A 152 -15.70 -6.76 10.16
C ASP A 152 -14.95 -5.62 10.86
N ASP A 153 -14.79 -5.73 12.17
CA ASP A 153 -13.73 -5.01 12.87
C ASP A 153 -12.38 -5.70 12.60
N THR A 154 -11.27 -5.08 13.03
CA THR A 154 -9.94 -5.64 12.82
C THR A 154 -9.82 -7.08 13.30
N ALA A 155 -10.36 -7.42 14.47
CA ALA A 155 -10.23 -8.76 15.04
C ALA A 155 -10.99 -9.80 14.21
N THR A 156 -12.21 -9.48 13.82
CA THR A 156 -13.07 -10.32 12.97
C THR A 156 -12.46 -10.46 11.58
N LEU A 157 -11.88 -9.38 11.03
CA LEU A 157 -11.23 -9.39 9.72
C LEU A 157 -10.03 -10.34 9.71
N LYS A 158 -9.18 -10.29 10.74
CA LYS A 158 -8.06 -11.24 10.90
C LYS A 158 -8.57 -12.68 10.92
N GLN A 159 -9.65 -12.94 11.65
CA GLN A 159 -10.24 -14.26 11.75
C GLN A 159 -10.79 -14.72 10.40
N ASN A 160 -11.54 -13.88 9.70
CA ASN A 160 -12.12 -14.23 8.40
C ASN A 160 -11.05 -14.41 7.33
N ILE A 161 -10.01 -13.57 7.28
CA ILE A 161 -8.85 -13.77 6.38
C ILE A 161 -8.16 -15.10 6.71
N ALA A 162 -7.92 -15.40 7.98
CA ALA A 162 -7.34 -16.68 8.36
C ALA A 162 -8.23 -17.87 7.94
N MET A 163 -9.55 -17.74 8.07
CA MET A 163 -10.48 -18.80 7.69
C MET A 163 -10.58 -18.99 6.18
N ASP A 164 -10.53 -17.90 5.41
CA ASP A 164 -10.71 -17.95 3.96
C ASP A 164 -9.41 -18.36 3.24
N TYR A 165 -8.24 -18.06 3.81
CA TYR A 165 -6.94 -18.29 3.16
C TYR A 165 -6.00 -19.26 3.89
N LEU A 166 -6.10 -19.38 5.21
CA LEU A 166 -5.18 -20.19 6.02
C LEU A 166 -5.82 -21.47 6.60
N TYR A 167 -7.15 -21.69 6.45
CA TYR A 167 -7.87 -22.78 7.11
C TYR A 167 -8.92 -23.50 6.22
N PRO A 168 -9.10 -24.82 6.37
CA PRO A 168 -8.16 -25.79 6.92
C PRO A 168 -7.19 -26.21 5.80
N PRO A 169 -5.88 -26.20 6.04
CA PRO A 169 -4.95 -26.67 5.03
C PRO A 169 -4.78 -28.19 5.13
N GLU A 170 -4.91 -28.88 3.99
CA GLU A 170 -4.43 -30.26 3.86
C GLU A 170 -2.88 -30.29 3.90
N ASP A 171 -2.21 -29.23 3.40
CA ASP A 171 -0.76 -29.02 3.45
C ASP A 171 -0.37 -27.52 3.35
N GLY A 172 0.93 -27.22 3.56
CA GLY A 172 1.45 -25.85 3.50
C GLY A 172 1.43 -25.27 2.08
N TYR A 173 1.66 -26.10 1.07
CA TYR A 173 1.66 -25.70 -0.34
C TYR A 173 0.30 -25.13 -0.77
N GLY A 174 -0.82 -25.74 -0.35
CA GLY A 174 -2.16 -25.24 -0.59
C GLY A 174 -2.43 -23.87 0.03
N ILE A 175 -1.89 -23.58 1.22
CA ILE A 175 -1.94 -22.22 1.80
C ILE A 175 -1.19 -21.24 0.90
N GLY A 176 0.01 -21.61 0.45
CA GLY A 176 0.78 -20.73 -0.42
C GLY A 176 0.02 -20.37 -1.69
N LEU A 177 -0.63 -21.36 -2.30
CA LEU A 177 -1.47 -21.17 -3.48
C LEU A 177 -2.71 -20.29 -3.23
N SER A 178 -3.34 -20.37 -2.05
CA SER A 178 -4.53 -19.56 -1.73
C SER A 178 -4.20 -18.09 -1.47
N LEU A 179 -3.01 -17.80 -0.92
CA LEU A 179 -2.57 -16.45 -0.59
C LEU A 179 -2.17 -15.64 -1.83
N GLY A 180 -1.67 -16.29 -2.88
CA GLY A 180 -1.27 -15.64 -4.13
C GLY A 180 -2.39 -14.76 -4.75
N PRO A 181 -3.60 -15.28 -5.00
CA PRO A 181 -4.73 -14.50 -5.49
C PRO A 181 -5.08 -13.27 -4.65
N MET A 182 -4.96 -13.36 -3.31
CA MET A 182 -5.20 -12.22 -2.42
C MET A 182 -4.13 -11.14 -2.62
N ALA A 183 -2.85 -11.51 -2.70
CA ALA A 183 -1.75 -10.58 -2.96
C ALA A 183 -1.83 -9.93 -4.35
N ARG A 184 -2.29 -10.71 -5.35
CA ARG A 184 -2.56 -10.29 -6.72
C ARG A 184 -3.49 -9.07 -6.79
N CYS A 185 -4.44 -8.97 -5.87
CA CYS A 185 -5.37 -7.83 -5.79
C CYS A 185 -4.64 -6.49 -5.58
N PHE A 186 -3.46 -6.50 -4.96
CA PHE A 186 -2.67 -5.29 -4.73
C PHE A 186 -1.86 -4.86 -5.95
N GLY A 187 -1.56 -5.75 -6.91
CA GLY A 187 -0.82 -5.41 -8.13
C GLY A 187 0.65 -5.83 -8.09
N ALA A 188 1.32 -5.79 -9.24
CA ALA A 188 2.62 -6.44 -9.48
C ALA A 188 3.78 -5.58 -8.97
N ARG A 189 3.59 -4.25 -8.97
CA ARG A 189 4.46 -3.29 -8.29
C ARG A 189 4.34 -3.33 -6.77
N ALA A 190 3.29 -3.92 -6.21
CA ALA A 190 3.14 -4.03 -4.76
C ALA A 190 4.20 -4.99 -4.19
N PRO A 191 4.64 -4.81 -2.94
CA PRO A 191 5.57 -5.73 -2.26
C PRO A 191 4.82 -7.03 -1.87
N GLN A 192 4.56 -7.88 -2.85
CA GLN A 192 3.59 -8.99 -2.74
C GLN A 192 3.99 -10.01 -1.70
N ARG A 193 5.29 -10.36 -1.65
CA ARG A 193 5.78 -11.34 -0.66
C ARG A 193 5.63 -10.79 0.75
N GLU A 194 6.01 -9.54 0.96
CA GLU A 194 5.88 -8.87 2.25
C GLU A 194 4.41 -8.73 2.70
N ILE A 195 3.49 -8.49 1.75
CA ILE A 195 2.05 -8.49 2.01
C ILE A 195 1.60 -9.87 2.54
N ILE A 196 1.99 -10.94 1.84
CA ILE A 196 1.64 -12.31 2.19
C ILE A 196 2.21 -12.68 3.56
N ASP A 197 3.50 -12.43 3.77
CA ASP A 197 4.21 -12.72 5.02
C ASP A 197 3.54 -12.01 6.21
N ARG A 198 3.13 -10.75 6.01
CA ARG A 198 2.39 -9.99 7.03
C ARG A 198 1.02 -10.57 7.28
N ILE A 199 0.28 -10.97 6.25
CA ILE A 199 -1.03 -11.62 6.43
C ILE A 199 -0.87 -12.90 7.25
N ILE A 200 0.10 -13.75 6.91
CA ILE A 200 0.38 -14.99 7.65
C ILE A 200 0.73 -14.66 9.11
N HIS A 201 1.66 -13.75 9.33
CA HIS A 201 2.11 -13.38 10.68
C HIS A 201 0.98 -12.74 11.51
N GLU A 202 0.19 -11.85 10.91
CA GLU A 202 -0.90 -11.19 11.61
C GLU A 202 -2.06 -12.14 11.90
N CYS A 203 -2.38 -13.05 10.98
CA CYS A 203 -3.53 -13.93 11.03
C CYS A 203 -3.23 -15.31 11.64
N SER A 204 -2.01 -15.54 12.12
CA SER A 204 -1.62 -16.77 12.83
C SER A 204 -1.01 -16.48 14.21
N TYR A 205 -0.98 -17.50 15.06
CA TYR A 205 -0.37 -17.47 16.38
C TYR A 205 0.54 -18.68 16.54
N VAL A 206 1.84 -18.45 16.67
CA VAL A 206 2.79 -19.50 17.05
C VAL A 206 2.73 -19.69 18.57
N LEU A 207 2.29 -20.86 19.00
CA LEU A 207 2.11 -21.21 20.42
C LEU A 207 3.40 -21.74 21.04
N SER A 208 4.10 -22.60 20.30
CA SER A 208 5.34 -23.21 20.75
C SER A 208 6.09 -23.79 19.56
N VAL A 209 7.41 -23.83 19.65
CA VAL A 209 8.27 -24.59 18.76
C VAL A 209 8.85 -25.73 19.59
N SER A 210 8.83 -26.95 19.04
CA SER A 210 9.42 -28.12 19.70
C SER A 210 10.89 -27.86 20.05
N HIS A 211 11.39 -28.42 21.16
CA HIS A 211 12.77 -28.24 21.61
C HIS A 211 13.82 -28.65 20.56
N MET A 212 13.47 -29.62 19.71
CA MET A 212 14.34 -30.10 18.64
C MET A 212 14.16 -29.31 17.33
N GLY A 213 13.25 -28.33 17.29
CA GLY A 213 12.97 -27.55 16.09
C GLY A 213 12.49 -28.42 14.93
N HIS A 214 11.64 -29.41 15.19
CA HIS A 214 11.04 -30.25 14.14
C HIS A 214 9.61 -29.86 13.79
N TYR A 215 8.86 -29.38 14.77
CA TYR A 215 7.49 -28.92 14.58
C TYR A 215 7.19 -27.66 15.38
N ALA A 216 6.21 -26.89 14.91
CA ALA A 216 5.59 -25.75 15.56
C ALA A 216 4.11 -26.05 15.81
N ARG A 217 3.59 -25.57 16.94
CA ARG A 217 2.16 -25.51 17.21
C ARG A 217 1.65 -24.14 16.84
N VAL A 218 0.67 -24.09 15.94
CA VAL A 218 0.10 -22.84 15.42
C VAL A 218 -1.41 -22.81 15.58
N ARG A 219 -1.99 -21.61 15.69
CA ARG A 219 -3.43 -21.36 15.54
C ARG A 219 -3.64 -20.34 14.44
N TYR A 220 -4.74 -20.45 13.71
CA TYR A 220 -5.13 -19.47 12.69
C TYR A 220 -6.37 -18.69 13.15
N GLY A 221 -6.37 -17.38 12.89
CA GLY A 221 -7.50 -16.46 13.08
C GLY A 221 -7.80 -16.04 14.50
N SER A 222 -7.81 -16.97 15.46
CA SER A 222 -8.12 -16.69 16.86
C SER A 222 -7.13 -17.35 17.82
N ARG A 223 -6.89 -16.69 18.96
CA ARG A 223 -6.13 -17.28 20.07
C ARG A 223 -6.83 -18.51 20.65
N ASP A 224 -8.15 -18.61 20.52
CA ASP A 224 -8.93 -19.75 21.03
C ASP A 224 -9.28 -20.75 19.91
N GLY A 225 -8.68 -20.59 18.73
CA GLY A 225 -8.89 -21.47 17.57
C GLY A 225 -8.29 -22.87 17.75
N PRO A 226 -8.63 -23.80 16.84
CA PRO A 226 -8.02 -25.13 16.80
C PRO A 226 -6.50 -25.03 16.65
N GLU A 227 -5.80 -25.92 17.34
CA GLU A 227 -4.36 -26.01 17.26
C GLU A 227 -3.93 -26.97 16.16
N HIS A 228 -2.92 -26.56 15.41
CA HIS A 228 -2.31 -27.38 14.37
C HIS A 228 -0.84 -27.60 14.71
N THR A 229 -0.37 -28.82 14.49
CA THR A 229 1.06 -29.14 14.58
C THR A 229 1.59 -29.24 13.16
N VAL A 230 2.52 -28.37 12.81
CA VAL A 230 3.14 -28.30 11.48
C VAL A 230 4.63 -28.52 11.61
N ASP A 231 5.25 -29.24 10.68
CA ASP A 231 6.70 -29.37 10.64
C ASP A 231 7.35 -28.18 9.91
N PHE A 232 8.68 -28.15 9.80
CA PHE A 232 9.35 -27.11 9.02
C PHE A 232 9.18 -27.26 7.50
N GLY A 233 8.91 -28.48 7.02
CA GLY A 233 8.60 -28.73 5.62
C GLY A 233 7.34 -28.01 5.19
N TYR A 234 6.36 -27.93 6.09
CA TYR A 234 5.13 -27.16 5.91
C TYR A 234 5.39 -25.70 5.50
N PHE A 235 6.29 -25.00 6.19
CA PHE A 235 6.61 -23.62 5.85
C PHE A 235 7.37 -23.52 4.52
N CYS A 236 8.27 -24.47 4.22
CA CYS A 236 8.93 -24.51 2.92
C CYS A 236 7.95 -24.75 1.77
N ASP A 237 6.96 -25.61 1.97
CA ASP A 237 5.93 -25.89 0.99
C ASP A 237 4.99 -24.70 0.81
N GLN A 238 4.69 -23.98 1.90
CA GLN A 238 3.98 -22.70 1.85
C GLN A 238 4.70 -21.66 1.00
N GLU A 239 6.00 -21.45 1.22
CA GLU A 239 6.81 -20.54 0.40
C GLU A 239 6.79 -20.94 -1.09
N ARG A 240 6.91 -22.24 -1.40
CA ARG A 240 6.81 -22.74 -2.77
C ARG A 240 5.45 -22.47 -3.40
N GLY A 241 4.37 -22.67 -2.65
CA GLY A 241 3.02 -22.37 -3.11
C GLY A 241 2.84 -20.89 -3.41
N ILE A 242 3.41 -20.00 -2.59
CA ILE A 242 3.40 -18.56 -2.81
C ILE A 242 4.14 -18.23 -4.11
N ASP A 243 5.39 -18.67 -4.23
CA ASP A 243 6.22 -18.40 -5.41
C ASP A 243 5.52 -18.89 -6.68
N GLN A 244 4.97 -20.10 -6.65
CA GLN A 244 4.24 -20.68 -7.78
C GLN A 244 2.96 -19.93 -8.14
N ALA A 245 2.17 -19.48 -7.16
CA ALA A 245 0.95 -18.72 -7.42
C ALA A 245 1.26 -17.35 -8.05
N LEU A 246 2.34 -16.69 -7.62
CA LEU A 246 2.80 -15.43 -8.19
C LEU A 246 3.38 -15.64 -9.60
N GLU A 247 4.15 -16.70 -9.83
CA GLU A 247 4.64 -17.06 -11.16
C GLU A 247 3.50 -17.37 -12.13
N TRP A 248 2.51 -18.17 -11.70
CA TRP A 248 1.35 -18.51 -12.52
C TRP A 248 0.52 -17.29 -12.91
N TRP A 249 0.46 -16.28 -12.04
CA TRP A 249 -0.12 -15.01 -12.43
C TRP A 249 0.66 -14.34 -13.54
N LEU A 250 1.97 -14.18 -13.39
CA LEU A 250 2.78 -13.50 -14.40
C LEU A 250 2.80 -14.25 -15.74
N ALA A 251 2.58 -15.56 -15.70
CA ALA A 251 2.44 -16.44 -16.86
C ALA A 251 0.98 -16.58 -17.37
N ASP A 252 0.02 -15.89 -16.74
CA ASP A 252 -1.38 -15.94 -17.12
C ASP A 252 -1.56 -15.40 -18.54
N SER A 253 -2.16 -16.19 -19.42
CA SER A 253 -2.30 -15.83 -20.84
C SER A 253 -3.13 -14.57 -21.04
N GLU A 254 -4.11 -14.31 -20.18
CA GLU A 254 -4.94 -13.11 -20.25
C GLU A 254 -4.11 -11.89 -19.85
N LEU A 255 -3.38 -11.97 -18.73
CA LEU A 255 -2.45 -10.91 -18.34
C LEU A 255 -1.40 -10.65 -19.42
N CYS A 256 -0.79 -11.69 -20.00
CA CYS A 256 0.21 -11.54 -21.05
C CYS A 256 -0.36 -10.85 -22.30
N LEU A 257 -1.60 -11.16 -22.68
CA LEU A 257 -2.27 -10.50 -23.80
C LEU A 257 -2.59 -9.04 -23.49
N ASP A 258 -3.06 -8.75 -22.29
CA ASP A 258 -3.39 -7.38 -21.88
C ASP A 258 -2.14 -6.53 -21.69
N LEU A 259 -1.07 -7.07 -21.10
CA LEU A 259 0.24 -6.43 -21.03
C LEU A 259 0.79 -6.14 -22.43
N LYS A 260 0.65 -7.09 -23.37
CA LYS A 260 1.08 -6.87 -24.75
C LYS A 260 0.30 -5.72 -25.40
N ARG A 261 -1.03 -5.71 -25.27
CA ARG A 261 -1.90 -4.63 -25.79
C ARG A 261 -1.56 -3.28 -25.16
N HIS A 262 -1.32 -3.26 -23.85
CA HIS A 262 -0.93 -2.07 -23.13
C HIS A 262 0.41 -1.53 -23.64
N ASN A 263 1.43 -2.38 -23.78
CA ASN A 263 2.73 -1.97 -24.30
C ASN A 263 2.64 -1.47 -25.76
N GLU A 264 1.83 -2.11 -26.61
CA GLU A 264 1.56 -1.62 -27.97
C GLU A 264 0.94 -0.23 -27.94
N TRP A 265 -0.07 -0.01 -27.10
CA TRP A 265 -0.70 1.30 -26.94
C TRP A 265 0.23 2.36 -26.33
N VAL A 266 1.05 2.02 -25.33
CA VAL A 266 2.05 2.93 -24.74
C VAL A 266 3.05 3.37 -25.80
N ASN A 267 3.58 2.44 -26.60
CA ASN A 267 4.50 2.77 -27.68
C ASN A 267 3.86 3.72 -28.70
N ASP A 268 2.59 3.51 -29.06
CA ASP A 268 1.87 4.40 -29.97
C ASP A 268 1.69 5.81 -29.37
N MET A 269 1.39 5.91 -28.07
CA MET A 269 1.25 7.19 -27.38
C MET A 269 2.59 7.92 -27.22
N GLU A 270 3.68 7.21 -26.88
CA GLU A 270 5.02 7.77 -26.81
C GLU A 270 5.49 8.28 -28.17
N TYR A 271 5.28 7.49 -29.23
CA TYR A 271 5.55 7.91 -30.60
C TYR A 271 4.77 9.16 -30.97
N TYR A 272 3.48 9.24 -30.62
CA TYR A 272 2.66 10.44 -30.84
C TYR A 272 3.24 11.67 -30.13
N MET A 273 3.64 11.53 -28.86
CA MET A 273 4.28 12.61 -28.09
C MET A 273 5.59 13.07 -28.74
N GLU A 274 6.43 12.15 -29.20
CA GLU A 274 7.67 12.47 -29.92
C GLU A 274 7.40 13.23 -31.23
N GLN A 275 6.38 12.82 -32.00
CA GLN A 275 5.99 13.52 -33.23
C GLN A 275 5.49 14.94 -32.96
N GLU A 276 4.71 15.17 -31.90
CA GLU A 276 4.29 16.53 -31.53
C GLU A 276 5.49 17.44 -31.21
N TRP A 277 6.47 16.95 -30.47
CA TRP A 277 7.70 17.70 -30.19
C TRP A 277 8.53 17.96 -31.45
N SER A 278 8.64 16.95 -32.33
CA SER A 278 9.33 17.09 -33.60
C SER A 278 8.73 18.21 -34.45
N HIS A 279 7.39 18.22 -34.62
CA HIS A 279 6.68 19.28 -35.34
C HIS A 279 6.85 20.64 -34.68
N TYR A 280 6.75 20.72 -33.35
CA TYR A 280 7.00 21.97 -32.63
C TYR A 280 8.41 22.53 -32.91
N CYS A 281 9.44 21.68 -32.86
CA CYS A 281 10.82 22.09 -33.14
C CYS A 281 11.01 22.57 -34.58
N ILE A 282 10.38 21.92 -35.56
CA ILE A 282 10.39 22.35 -36.96
C ILE A 282 9.76 23.73 -37.10
N ASP A 283 8.56 23.92 -36.54
CA ASP A 283 7.84 25.20 -36.62
C ASP A 283 8.63 26.35 -35.96
N VAL A 284 9.26 26.08 -34.81
CA VAL A 284 10.14 27.05 -34.13
C VAL A 284 11.37 27.37 -34.98
N TYR A 285 12.00 26.36 -35.59
CA TYR A 285 13.18 26.55 -36.43
C TYR A 285 12.86 27.37 -37.69
N GLU A 286 11.73 27.11 -38.33
CA GLU A 286 11.29 27.82 -39.53
C GLU A 286 10.92 29.29 -39.24
N ASP A 287 10.34 29.59 -38.07
CA ASP A 287 9.94 30.95 -37.68
C ASP A 287 11.03 31.71 -36.87
N ALA A 288 12.10 31.05 -36.42
CA ALA A 288 13.19 31.69 -35.67
C ALA A 288 13.89 32.84 -36.45
N GLY A 289 13.68 32.93 -37.77
CA GLY A 289 14.09 34.07 -38.59
C GLY A 289 13.31 35.37 -38.34
N SER A 290 12.16 35.32 -37.65
CA SER A 290 11.23 36.46 -37.47
C SER A 290 11.21 37.05 -36.05
N GLY A 291 11.86 36.40 -35.07
CA GLY A 291 11.91 36.80 -33.66
C GLY A 291 11.04 35.91 -32.74
N LEU A 292 11.25 35.99 -31.42
CA LEU A 292 10.53 35.16 -30.44
C LEU A 292 9.02 35.45 -30.45
N ASN A 293 8.25 34.58 -31.11
CA ASN A 293 6.80 34.68 -31.23
C ASN A 293 6.11 34.09 -29.97
N PRO A 294 5.32 34.88 -29.22
CA PRO A 294 4.59 34.42 -28.02
C PRO A 294 3.73 33.18 -28.25
N VAL A 295 3.29 32.94 -29.49
CA VAL A 295 2.52 31.74 -29.89
C VAL A 295 3.29 30.44 -29.60
N PHE A 296 4.62 30.41 -29.75
CA PHE A 296 5.40 29.22 -29.45
C PHE A 296 5.53 28.92 -27.96
N VAL A 297 5.43 29.93 -27.10
CA VAL A 297 5.43 29.73 -25.65
C VAL A 297 4.11 29.09 -25.22
N THR A 298 2.98 29.60 -25.71
CA THR A 298 1.66 29.01 -25.44
C THR A 298 1.56 27.59 -25.99
N ARG A 299 1.96 27.35 -27.25
CA ARG A 299 1.91 26.01 -27.86
C ARG A 299 2.79 25.00 -27.12
N ARG A 300 3.97 25.42 -26.64
CA ARG A 300 4.82 24.56 -25.81
C ARG A 300 4.11 24.12 -24.53
N GLN A 301 3.49 25.07 -23.82
CA GLN A 301 2.75 24.77 -22.58
C GLN A 301 1.56 23.82 -22.84
N GLU A 302 0.89 23.96 -23.98
CA GLU A 302 -0.19 23.05 -24.39
C GLU A 302 0.31 21.63 -24.67
N ILE A 303 1.46 21.49 -25.35
CA ILE A 303 2.11 20.18 -25.59
C ILE A 303 2.54 19.55 -24.26
N GLU A 304 3.23 20.31 -23.40
CA GLU A 304 3.68 19.83 -22.09
C GLU A 304 2.50 19.32 -21.26
N LYS A 305 1.41 20.09 -21.16
CA LYS A 305 0.20 19.67 -20.44
C LYS A 305 -0.43 18.42 -21.05
N ARG A 306 -0.55 18.33 -22.38
CA ARG A 306 -1.13 17.15 -23.04
C ARG A 306 -0.28 15.90 -22.79
N HIS A 307 1.04 16.03 -22.76
CA HIS A 307 1.94 14.91 -22.50
C HIS A 307 1.88 14.47 -21.03
N GLU A 308 1.69 15.40 -20.11
CA GLU A 308 1.36 15.07 -18.72
C GLU A 308 0.06 14.29 -18.61
N ASP A 309 -1.01 14.71 -19.31
CA ASP A 309 -2.30 14.01 -19.35
C ASP A 309 -2.15 12.59 -19.93
N ILE A 310 -1.45 12.42 -21.07
CA ILE A 310 -1.19 11.10 -21.69
C ILE A 310 -0.41 10.18 -20.73
N ARG A 311 0.63 10.70 -20.06
CA ARG A 311 1.39 9.90 -19.08
C ARG A 311 0.53 9.48 -17.90
N ALA A 312 -0.37 10.34 -17.43
CA ALA A 312 -1.31 10.00 -16.38
C ALA A 312 -2.30 8.90 -16.82
N GLU A 313 -2.78 8.95 -18.07
CA GLU A 313 -3.63 7.89 -18.65
C GLU A 313 -2.87 6.56 -18.78
N ILE A 314 -1.60 6.59 -19.20
CA ILE A 314 -0.75 5.40 -19.27
C ILE A 314 -0.59 4.75 -17.90
N GLU A 315 -0.27 5.55 -16.89
CA GLU A 315 -0.09 5.05 -15.52
C GLU A 315 -1.41 4.52 -14.92
N LEU A 316 -2.54 5.15 -15.23
CA LEU A 316 -3.85 4.67 -14.83
C LEU A 316 -4.16 3.31 -15.45
N ALA A 317 -3.94 3.14 -16.76
CA ALA A 317 -4.16 1.88 -17.45
C ALA A 317 -3.22 0.77 -16.95
N ALA A 318 -1.95 1.09 -16.70
CA ALA A 318 -1.00 0.15 -16.08
C ALA A 318 -1.49 -0.28 -14.70
N THR A 319 -1.94 0.68 -13.89
CA THR A 319 -2.54 0.41 -12.60
C THR A 319 -3.78 -0.48 -12.75
N GLU A 320 -4.68 -0.28 -13.70
CA GLU A 320 -5.85 -1.15 -13.86
C GLU A 320 -5.47 -2.61 -14.15
N LEU A 321 -4.42 -2.83 -14.95
CA LEU A 321 -3.90 -4.17 -15.28
C LEU A 321 -3.17 -4.86 -14.12
N GLY A 322 -2.90 -4.14 -13.03
CA GLY A 322 -2.09 -4.68 -11.96
C GLY A 322 -0.59 -4.55 -12.22
N LEU A 323 -0.17 -3.62 -13.05
CA LEU A 323 1.24 -3.43 -13.41
C LEU A 323 1.97 -2.43 -12.56
#